data_AF-A0A376MP38-F1
#
_entry.id   AF-A0A376MP38-F1
#
_cell.length_a   1.000
_cell.length_b   1.000
_cell.length_c   1.000
_cell.angle_alpha   90.00
_cell.angle_beta   90.00
_cell.angle_gamma   90.00
#
_symmetry.space_group_name_H-M   'P 1'
#
loop_
_entity.id
_entity.type
_entity.pdbx_description
1 polymer ?
#
loop_
_entity_poly.entity_id
_entity_poly.type
_entity_poly.pdbx_seq_one_letter_code
_entity_poly.pdbx_strand_id
1 'polypeptide(L)'
;MPLFNRFASREVHAAESLLAPGAKFSDRLGHSGDKFPLAKAQRDALSHFLDAKHGDILAVNGPPGTGKTTLVLSIIATQWARAALEKSEPPVIIATSTNNQAVTNIIEAFGKDFSQGSGAMAGRWLPELKSFGALFSLKQP
;
A
#
# COMPACT_ATOMS: atom_id res chain seq x y z
N MET A 1 -11.00 -15.28 13.02
CA MET A 1 -10.49 -14.08 12.35
C MET A 1 -8.96 -14.03 12.54
N PRO A 2 -8.16 -14.50 11.58
CA PRO A 2 -6.70 -14.68 11.75
C PRO A 2 -5.96 -13.42 12.21
N LEU A 3 -6.29 -12.26 11.64
CA LEU A 3 -5.73 -10.97 12.07
C LEU A 3 -6.03 -10.64 13.54
N PHE A 4 -7.31 -10.75 13.95
CA PHE A 4 -7.71 -10.46 15.33
C PHE A 4 -7.03 -11.39 16.33
N ASN A 5 -6.97 -12.69 15.99
CA ASN A 5 -6.31 -13.68 16.84
C ASN A 5 -4.82 -13.35 17.02
N ARG A 6 -4.12 -12.95 15.94
CA ARG A 6 -2.72 -12.55 16.03
C ARG A 6 -2.54 -11.25 16.80
N PHE A 7 -3.37 -10.24 16.56
CA PHE A 7 -3.29 -8.95 17.24
C PHE A 7 -3.56 -9.06 18.75
N ALA A 8 -4.52 -9.89 19.15
CA ALA A 8 -4.88 -10.11 20.55
C ALA A 8 -4.02 -11.17 21.25
N SER A 9 -3.10 -11.82 20.53
CA SER A 9 -2.21 -12.83 21.10
C SER A 9 -1.31 -12.21 22.18
N ARG A 10 -1.15 -12.94 23.28
CA ARG A 10 -0.14 -12.64 24.32
C ARG A 10 1.11 -13.51 24.18
N GLU A 11 1.12 -14.42 23.21
CA GLU A 11 2.25 -15.29 22.95
C GLU A 11 3.36 -14.48 22.27
N VAL A 12 4.58 -14.61 22.79
CA VAL A 12 5.77 -14.04 22.15
C VAL A 12 6.22 -15.01 21.07
N HIS A 13 6.01 -14.64 19.82
CA HIS A 13 6.51 -15.42 18.69
C HIS A 13 8.02 -15.21 18.54
N ALA A 14 8.74 -16.30 18.23
CA ALA A 14 10.15 -16.21 17.88
C ALA A 14 10.34 -15.33 16.64
N ALA A 15 11.45 -14.59 16.59
CA ALA A 15 11.77 -13.77 15.43
C ALA A 15 12.00 -14.65 14.19
N GLU A 16 11.32 -14.32 13.10
CA GLU A 16 11.54 -14.94 11.80
C GLU A 16 12.78 -14.34 11.13
N SER A 17 13.44 -15.13 10.29
CA SER A 17 14.57 -14.64 9.50
C SER A 17 14.10 -13.60 8.48
N LEU A 18 14.91 -12.57 8.26
CA LEU A 18 14.64 -11.59 7.21
C LEU A 18 14.69 -12.23 5.82
N LEU A 19 13.89 -11.71 4.91
CA LEU A 19 13.99 -12.09 3.51
C LEU A 19 15.33 -11.64 2.94
N ALA A 20 15.85 -12.41 1.98
CA ALA A 20 17.06 -12.04 1.28
C ALA A 20 16.88 -10.70 0.54
N PRO A 21 17.94 -9.89 0.39
CA PRO A 21 17.88 -8.67 -0.40
C PRO A 21 17.34 -8.93 -1.81
N GLY A 22 16.33 -8.16 -2.24
CA GLY A 22 15.72 -8.34 -3.56
C GLY A 22 14.68 -9.47 -3.66
N ALA A 23 14.36 -10.15 -2.56
CA ALA A 23 13.23 -11.08 -2.52
C ALA A 23 11.95 -10.41 -3.04
N LYS A 24 11.06 -11.22 -3.65
CA LYS A 24 9.76 -10.77 -4.19
C LYS A 24 9.86 -9.64 -5.21
N PHE A 25 11.02 -9.41 -5.84
CA PHE A 25 11.16 -8.32 -6.81
C PHE A 25 10.17 -8.43 -7.97
N SER A 26 9.99 -9.63 -8.54
CA SER A 26 9.03 -9.91 -9.61
C SER A 26 7.57 -9.75 -9.17
N ASP A 27 7.28 -9.81 -7.88
CA ASP A 27 5.94 -9.65 -7.32
C ASP A 27 5.55 -8.18 -7.09
N ARG A 28 6.46 -7.24 -7.35
CA ARG A 28 6.22 -5.79 -7.25
C ARG A 28 5.60 -5.29 -8.55
N LEU A 29 4.31 -5.54 -8.70
CA LEU A 29 3.58 -5.38 -9.96
C LEU A 29 3.16 -3.93 -10.26
N GLY A 30 3.26 -3.01 -9.30
CA GLY A 30 2.80 -1.63 -9.49
C GLY A 30 3.55 -0.62 -8.64
N HIS A 31 3.67 0.60 -9.18
CA HIS A 31 4.20 1.78 -8.51
C HIS A 31 3.42 3.01 -8.95
N SER A 32 3.45 4.10 -8.17
CA SER A 32 2.67 5.29 -8.47
C SER A 32 3.19 6.06 -9.70
N GLY A 33 4.44 5.88 -10.11
CA GLY A 33 4.94 6.51 -11.33
C GLY A 33 6.33 6.02 -11.74
N ASP A 34 6.94 6.74 -12.66
CA ASP A 34 8.29 6.50 -13.19
C ASP A 34 9.39 7.29 -12.44
N LYS A 35 8.99 8.12 -11.48
CA LYS A 35 9.87 8.95 -10.64
C LYS A 35 9.84 8.49 -9.19
N PHE A 36 10.88 8.84 -8.45
CA PHE A 36 11.00 8.61 -7.00
C PHE A 36 10.88 7.13 -6.60
N PRO A 37 11.81 6.26 -7.07
CA PRO A 37 11.78 4.85 -6.74
C PRO A 37 11.83 4.63 -5.22
N LEU A 38 11.21 3.53 -4.76
CA LEU A 38 11.27 3.14 -3.36
C LEU A 38 12.72 3.04 -2.87
N ALA A 39 13.00 3.61 -1.70
CA ALA A 39 14.26 3.45 -0.98
C ALA A 39 14.47 1.99 -0.56
N LYS A 40 15.71 1.60 -0.21
CA LYS A 40 16.06 0.22 0.18
C LYS A 40 15.11 -0.35 1.26
N ALA A 41 14.95 0.37 2.38
CA ALA A 41 14.08 -0.07 3.48
C ALA A 41 12.60 -0.20 3.08
N GLN A 42 12.12 0.63 2.15
CA GLN A 42 10.75 0.53 1.64
C GLN A 42 10.59 -0.68 0.72
N ARG A 43 11.60 -1.00 -0.10
CA ARG A 43 11.62 -2.22 -0.92
C ARG A 43 11.65 -3.47 -0.04
N ASP A 44 12.40 -3.44 1.05
CA ASP A 44 12.45 -4.53 2.03
C ASP A 44 11.07 -4.72 2.68
N ALA A 45 10.43 -3.63 3.15
CA ALA A 45 9.08 -3.66 3.69
C ALA A 45 8.05 -4.18 2.68
N LEU A 46 8.10 -3.73 1.41
CA LEU A 46 7.22 -4.24 0.36
C LEU A 46 7.44 -5.73 0.09
N SER A 47 8.68 -6.21 0.16
CA SER A 47 8.98 -7.65 -0.02
C SER A 47 8.36 -8.49 1.09
N HIS A 48 8.48 -8.04 2.34
CA HIS A 48 7.84 -8.69 3.48
C HIS A 48 6.31 -8.64 3.39
N PHE A 49 5.73 -7.52 2.92
CA PHE A 49 4.30 -7.45 2.65
C PHE A 49 3.85 -8.48 1.59
N LEU A 50 4.62 -8.67 0.53
CA LEU A 50 4.32 -9.62 -0.54
C LEU A 50 4.55 -11.09 -0.16
N ASP A 51 5.27 -11.35 0.94
CA ASP A 51 5.41 -12.68 1.52
C ASP A 51 4.39 -12.95 2.64
N ALA A 52 3.74 -11.90 3.14
CA ALA A 52 2.84 -11.96 4.27
C ALA A 52 1.64 -12.89 3.99
N LYS A 53 1.32 -13.72 4.97
CA LYS A 53 0.16 -14.61 4.96
C LYS A 53 -1.07 -13.88 5.49
N HIS A 54 -2.24 -14.46 5.21
CA HIS A 54 -3.49 -13.90 5.68
C HIS A 54 -3.51 -13.76 7.21
N GLY A 55 -3.71 -12.53 7.68
CA GLY A 55 -3.71 -12.18 9.10
C GLY A 55 -2.34 -11.79 9.68
N ASP A 56 -1.28 -11.74 8.87
CA ASP A 56 0.03 -11.22 9.28
C ASP A 56 -0.03 -9.71 9.53
N ILE A 57 0.85 -9.23 10.41
CA ILE A 57 0.98 -7.81 10.77
C ILE A 57 2.41 -7.39 10.44
N LEU A 58 2.55 -6.38 9.59
CA LEU A 58 3.85 -5.82 9.25
C LEU A 58 4.01 -4.44 9.90
N ALA A 59 4.94 -4.33 10.84
CA ALA A 59 5.33 -3.05 11.41
C ALA A 59 6.32 -2.33 10.50
N VAL A 60 6.00 -1.09 10.10
CA VAL A 60 6.89 -0.24 9.30
C VAL A 60 7.17 1.06 10.05
N ASN A 61 8.42 1.25 10.42
CA ASN A 61 8.88 2.44 11.13
C ASN A 61 9.70 3.34 10.20
N GLY A 62 9.56 4.65 10.36
CA GLY A 62 10.38 5.62 9.65
C GLY A 62 10.11 7.05 10.14
N PRO A 63 11.15 7.91 10.30
CA PRO A 63 10.99 9.32 10.64
C PRO A 63 10.01 10.08 9.71
N PRO A 64 9.52 11.26 10.10
CA PRO A 64 8.80 12.15 9.18
C PRO A 64 9.59 12.36 7.87
N GLY A 65 8.89 12.39 6.72
CA GLY A 65 9.53 12.58 5.41
C GLY A 65 10.18 11.35 4.78
N THR A 66 10.18 10.18 5.43
CA THR A 66 10.81 8.95 4.89
C THR A 66 9.96 8.17 3.88
N GLY A 67 8.99 8.83 3.22
CA GLY A 67 8.21 8.25 2.12
C GLY A 67 7.31 7.05 2.49
N LYS A 68 6.83 6.96 3.74
CA LYS A 68 5.85 5.92 4.13
C LYS A 68 4.61 5.90 3.23
N THR A 69 4.14 7.08 2.80
CA THR A 69 3.05 7.20 1.82
C THR A 69 3.40 6.55 0.49
N THR A 70 4.62 6.75 -0.01
CA THR A 70 5.10 6.10 -1.25
C THR A 70 5.10 4.58 -1.15
N LEU A 71 5.46 4.03 0.02
CA LEU A 71 5.33 2.59 0.28
C LEU A 71 3.87 2.13 0.20
N VAL A 72 2.95 2.83 0.87
CA VAL A 72 1.51 2.51 0.84
C VAL A 72 0.95 2.57 -0.59
N LEU A 73 1.30 3.59 -1.38
CA LEU A 73 0.91 3.69 -2.78
C LEU A 73 1.41 2.49 -3.59
N SER A 74 2.64 2.04 -3.35
CA SER A 74 3.22 0.88 -4.05
C SER A 74 2.56 -0.44 -3.67
N ILE A 75 2.19 -0.60 -2.40
CA ILE A 75 1.39 -1.75 -1.93
C ILE A 75 0.05 -1.77 -2.67
N ILE A 76 -0.67 -0.65 -2.69
CA ILE A 76 -2.00 -0.57 -3.30
C ILE A 76 -1.92 -0.79 -4.81
N ALA A 77 -0.98 -0.14 -5.50
CA ALA A 77 -0.76 -0.34 -6.93
C ALA A 77 -0.42 -1.79 -7.28
N THR A 78 0.44 -2.44 -6.48
CA THR A 78 0.80 -3.85 -6.67
C THR A 78 -0.40 -4.78 -6.48
N GLN A 79 -1.20 -4.55 -5.44
CA GLN A 79 -2.38 -5.38 -5.16
C GLN A 79 -3.47 -5.23 -6.23
N TRP A 80 -3.65 -4.03 -6.78
CA TRP A 80 -4.57 -3.79 -7.89
C TRP A 80 -4.08 -4.40 -9.21
N ALA A 81 -2.80 -4.22 -9.54
CA ALA A 81 -2.20 -4.84 -10.72
C ALA A 81 -2.29 -6.37 -10.66
N ARG A 82 -2.05 -6.95 -9.48
CA ARG A 82 -2.22 -8.39 -9.22
C ARG A 82 -3.65 -8.86 -9.52
N ALA A 83 -4.66 -8.19 -8.94
CA ALA A 83 -6.06 -8.55 -9.17
C ALA A 83 -6.45 -8.46 -10.66
N ALA A 84 -5.96 -7.45 -11.38
CA ALA A 84 -6.19 -7.31 -12.81
C ALA A 84 -5.56 -8.45 -13.62
N LEU A 85 -4.32 -8.84 -13.31
CA LEU A 85 -3.64 -9.98 -13.96
C LEU A 85 -4.33 -11.31 -13.65
N GLU A 86 -4.82 -11.48 -12.42
CA GLU A 86 -5.54 -12.68 -11.96
C GLU A 86 -7.01 -12.69 -12.38
N LYS A 87 -7.51 -11.62 -13.01
CA LYS A 87 -8.92 -11.41 -13.37
C LYS A 87 -9.87 -11.59 -12.18
N SER A 88 -9.43 -11.15 -11.01
CA SER A 88 -10.19 -11.20 -9.77
C SER A 88 -10.79 -9.84 -9.43
N GLU A 89 -11.67 -9.83 -8.41
CA GLU A 89 -12.14 -8.58 -7.83
C GLU A 89 -10.97 -7.75 -7.26
N PRO A 90 -10.99 -6.41 -7.43
CA PRO A 90 -9.98 -5.55 -6.84
C PRO A 90 -10.08 -5.58 -5.30
N PRO A 91 -8.95 -5.52 -4.59
CA PRO A 91 -8.95 -5.63 -3.15
C PRO A 91 -9.52 -4.37 -2.48
N VAL A 92 -10.34 -4.58 -1.45
CA VAL A 92 -10.78 -3.50 -0.55
C VAL A 92 -9.66 -3.23 0.46
N ILE A 93 -9.22 -1.97 0.52
CA ILE A 93 -8.11 -1.55 1.39
C ILE A 93 -8.61 -0.41 2.27
N ILE A 94 -8.49 -0.58 3.59
CA ILE A 94 -8.93 0.39 4.58
C ILE A 94 -7.70 1.02 5.21
N ALA A 95 -7.55 2.33 5.05
CA ALA A 95 -6.55 3.13 5.75
C ALA A 95 -7.22 3.86 6.92
N THR A 96 -6.68 3.70 8.12
CA THR A 96 -7.16 4.39 9.32
C THR A 96 -6.01 5.13 9.99
N SER A 97 -6.33 6.19 10.72
CA SER A 97 -5.38 6.97 11.49
C SER A 97 -6.10 7.66 12.64
N THR A 98 -5.39 7.88 13.75
CA THR A 98 -5.86 8.69 14.87
C THR A 98 -5.79 10.20 14.59
N ASN A 99 -5.18 10.60 13.46
CA ASN A 99 -5.05 11.97 12.99
C ASN A 99 -5.68 12.12 11.60
N ASN A 100 -6.70 12.98 11.49
CA ASN A 100 -7.40 13.28 10.24
C ASN A 100 -6.46 13.81 9.14
N GLN A 101 -5.41 14.57 9.48
CA GLN A 101 -4.46 15.08 8.50
C GLN A 101 -3.73 13.94 7.78
N ALA A 102 -3.39 12.86 8.48
CA ALA A 102 -2.74 11.72 7.86
C ALA A 102 -3.68 10.98 6.89
N VAL A 103 -4.98 10.89 7.20
CA VAL A 103 -5.98 10.34 6.28
C VAL A 103 -6.09 11.19 5.03
N THR A 104 -6.19 12.52 5.19
CA THR A 104 -6.22 13.47 4.07
C THR A 104 -4.97 13.33 3.20
N ASN A 105 -3.78 13.29 3.80
CA ASN A 105 -2.51 13.15 3.07
C ASN A 105 -2.48 11.86 2.22
N ILE A 106 -2.98 10.74 2.76
CA ILE A 106 -3.04 9.48 2.02
C ILE A 106 -3.99 9.63 0.82
N ILE A 107 -5.21 10.13 1.04
CA ILE A 107 -6.22 10.26 -0.02
C ILE A 107 -5.79 11.25 -1.11
N GLU A 108 -5.15 12.36 -0.73
CA GLU A 108 -4.60 13.31 -1.69
C GLU A 108 -3.49 12.69 -2.54
N ALA A 109 -2.62 11.88 -1.93
CA ALA A 109 -1.58 11.14 -2.65
C ALA A 109 -2.20 10.18 -3.69
N PHE A 110 -3.31 9.50 -3.38
CA PHE A 110 -4.06 8.69 -4.36
C PHE A 110 -4.66 9.50 -5.52
N GLY A 111 -4.93 10.79 -5.30
CA GLY A 111 -5.37 11.70 -6.36
C GLY A 111 -4.23 12.17 -7.25
N LYS A 112 -3.13 12.63 -6.63
CA LYS A 112 -2.11 13.48 -7.26
C LYS A 112 -0.81 12.76 -7.61
N ASP A 113 -0.44 11.70 -6.87
CA ASP A 113 0.91 11.13 -6.96
C ASP A 113 1.02 9.99 -7.98
N PHE A 114 -0.11 9.55 -8.56
CA PHE A 114 -0.10 8.64 -9.69
C PHE A 114 0.23 9.38 -10.99
N SER A 115 1.27 8.95 -11.68
CA SER A 115 1.63 9.52 -12.98
C SER A 115 0.52 9.24 -13.99
N GLN A 116 0.28 10.22 -14.87
CA GLN A 116 -0.62 9.99 -16.00
C GLN A 116 0.03 9.06 -17.04
N GLY A 117 1.36 8.95 -17.07
CA GLY A 117 2.06 8.16 -18.09
C GLY A 117 1.92 8.77 -19.49
N SER A 118 2.20 7.96 -20.52
CA SER A 118 2.06 8.33 -21.93
C SER A 118 1.50 7.16 -22.75
N GLY A 119 0.76 7.48 -23.82
CA GLY A 119 0.13 6.48 -24.70
C GLY A 119 -1.38 6.30 -24.48
N ALA A 120 -1.98 5.38 -25.23
CA ALA A 120 -3.45 5.21 -25.27
C ALA A 120 -4.06 4.63 -23.98
N MET A 121 -3.26 3.95 -23.16
CA MET A 121 -3.67 3.36 -21.88
C MET A 121 -3.20 4.18 -20.68
N ALA A 122 -2.73 5.40 -20.94
CA ALA A 122 -2.22 6.32 -19.95
C ALA A 122 -3.36 7.06 -19.26
N GLY A 123 -3.18 7.38 -17.98
CA GLY A 123 -4.08 8.21 -17.21
C GLY A 123 -5.37 7.51 -16.81
N ARG A 124 -6.33 8.33 -16.38
CA ARG A 124 -7.64 7.82 -15.92
C ARG A 124 -8.57 7.66 -17.11
N TRP A 125 -9.06 6.45 -17.32
CA TRP A 125 -10.09 6.13 -18.31
C TRP A 125 -11.49 6.68 -18.00
N LEU A 126 -11.75 7.03 -16.73
CA LEU A 126 -13.01 7.62 -16.27
C LEU A 126 -12.76 9.11 -15.95
N PRO A 127 -13.21 10.04 -16.82
CA PRO A 127 -12.81 11.45 -16.75
C PRO A 127 -13.30 12.19 -15.50
N GLU A 128 -14.39 11.72 -14.89
CA GLU A 128 -14.96 12.35 -13.67
C GLU A 128 -14.31 11.84 -12.38
N LEU A 129 -13.58 10.72 -12.44
CA LEU A 129 -12.97 10.12 -11.26
C LEU A 129 -11.62 10.77 -10.97
N LYS A 130 -11.55 11.62 -9.93
CA LYS A 130 -10.33 12.36 -9.58
C LYS A 130 -9.42 11.67 -8.57
N SER A 131 -9.86 10.56 -7.97
CA SER A 131 -9.13 9.82 -6.93
C SER A 131 -9.36 8.31 -7.07
N PHE A 132 -8.38 7.50 -6.66
CA PHE A 132 -8.52 6.04 -6.53
C PHE A 132 -9.05 5.61 -5.15
N GLY A 133 -9.33 6.55 -4.25
CA GLY A 133 -9.85 6.27 -2.91
C GLY A 133 -10.97 7.23 -2.49
N ALA A 134 -11.79 6.78 -1.55
CA ALA A 134 -12.88 7.55 -0.95
C ALA A 134 -12.59 7.83 0.53
N LEU A 135 -13.02 9.00 1.03
CA LEU A 135 -12.96 9.36 2.44
C LEU A 135 -14.29 9.05 3.12
N PHE A 136 -14.26 8.18 4.12
CA PHE A 136 -15.38 8.01 5.05
C PHE A 136 -15.11 8.81 6.32
N SER A 137 -15.53 10.07 6.33
CA SER A 137 -15.51 10.89 7.55
C SER A 137 -16.81 10.68 8.32
N LEU A 138 -16.69 10.38 9.62
CA LEU A 138 -17.77 10.66 10.55
C LEU A 138 -17.92 12.19 10.58
N LYS A 139 -19.02 12.73 10.06
CA LYS A 139 -19.39 14.12 10.35
C LYS A 139 -19.43 14.23 11.87
N GLN A 140 -18.56 15.06 12.45
CA GLN A 140 -18.80 15.50 13.82
C GLN A 140 -20.11 16.31 13.81
N PRO A 141 -21.00 16.09 14.78
CA PRO A 141 -22.25 16.86 14.88
C PRO A 141 -21.97 18.36 15.01
#